data_AF-A0A969RB54-F1
#
_entry.id   AF-A0A969RB54-F1
#
_cell.length_a   1.000
_cell.length_b   1.000
_cell.length_c   1.000
_cell.angle_alpha   90.00
_cell.angle_beta   90.00
_cell.angle_gamma   90.00
#
_symmetry.space_group_name_H-M   'P 1'
#
loop_
_entity.id
_entity.type
_entity.pdbx_description
1 polymer ?
#
loop_
_entity_poly.entity_id
_entity_poly.type
_entity_poly.pdbx_seq_one_letter_code
_entity_poly.pdbx_strand_id
1 'polypeptide(L)'
;MPTRLGNILRAAERRPYDRYGLETITCWSRLWLLMPDSARKELQDARTELNNGVRILSWSILFLVWTIWTWWAIPCAIASAFFAYCWILDSAIVYGDLIESVFDLYRTSLYQSLRFPLPAHPGEEKAMGLQVTEYLFRGSQSDRLQFTPSASGEKK
;
A
#
# COMPACT_ATOMS: atom_id res chain seq x y z
N MET A 1 1.26 16.87 2.43
CA MET A 1 1.82 17.47 1.20
C MET A 1 0.69 17.62 0.21
N PRO A 2 0.36 18.80 -0.34
CA PRO A 2 -0.85 18.99 -1.12
C PRO A 2 -0.58 18.78 -2.61
N THR A 3 -0.08 17.61 -3.01
CA THR A 3 -0.07 17.20 -4.41
C THR A 3 -1.19 16.18 -4.64
N ARG A 4 -1.84 16.19 -5.81
CA ARG A 4 -2.92 15.21 -6.10
C ARG A 4 -2.42 13.77 -5.93
N LEU A 5 -1.21 13.49 -6.45
CA LEU A 5 -0.53 12.21 -6.26
C LEU A 5 -0.33 11.85 -4.78
N GLY A 6 0.22 12.77 -3.99
CA GLY A 6 0.44 12.56 -2.57
C GLY A 6 -0.85 12.32 -1.81
N ASN A 7 -1.93 13.02 -2.18
CA ASN A 7 -3.26 12.82 -1.59
C ASN A 7 -3.83 11.44 -1.93
N ILE A 8 -3.65 10.95 -3.16
CA ILE A 8 -4.10 9.61 -3.58
C ILE A 8 -3.37 8.53 -2.79
N LEU A 9 -2.02 8.59 -2.75
CA LEU A 9 -1.22 7.62 -2.02
C LEU A 9 -1.50 7.67 -0.51
N ARG A 10 -1.60 8.87 0.06
CA ARG A 10 -1.94 9.06 1.48
C ARG A 10 -3.34 8.53 1.80
N ALA A 11 -4.30 8.70 0.90
CA ALA A 11 -5.63 8.14 1.07
C ALA A 11 -5.58 6.61 1.05
N ALA A 12 -4.86 6.02 0.09
CA ALA A 12 -4.69 4.57 0.00
C ALA A 12 -4.01 3.98 1.25
N GLU A 13 -2.98 4.63 1.80
CA GLU A 13 -2.34 4.22 3.06
C GLU A 13 -3.29 4.32 4.27
N ARG A 14 -4.20 5.29 4.26
CA ARG A 14 -5.07 5.56 5.41
C ARG A 14 -6.34 4.72 5.40
N ARG A 15 -6.83 4.29 4.24
CA ARG A 15 -8.06 3.48 4.11
C ARG A 15 -8.02 2.20 4.97
N PRO A 16 -6.96 1.35 4.94
CA PRO A 16 -6.90 0.15 5.79
C PRO A 16 -6.93 0.48 7.28
N TYR A 17 -6.29 1.57 7.68
CA TYR A 17 -6.29 2.03 9.07
C TYR A 17 -7.68 2.53 9.50
N ASP A 18 -8.33 3.35 8.68
CA ASP A 18 -9.64 3.92 9.02
C ASP A 18 -10.73 2.83 9.07
N ARG A 19 -10.65 1.83 8.19
CA ARG A 19 -11.61 0.72 8.07
C ARG A 19 -11.36 -0.42 9.06
N TYR A 20 -10.11 -0.89 9.19
CA TYR A 20 -9.75 -2.08 9.97
C TYR A 20 -8.88 -1.81 11.19
N GLY A 21 -8.39 -0.57 11.38
CA GLY A 21 -7.43 -0.27 12.44
C GLY A 21 -6.02 -0.84 12.19
N LEU A 22 -5.80 -1.46 11.02
CA LEU A 22 -4.52 -2.01 10.62
C LEU A 22 -3.69 -0.92 9.94
N GLU A 23 -2.57 -0.54 10.56
CA GLU A 23 -1.68 0.45 9.98
C GLU A 23 -0.85 -0.18 8.86
N THR A 24 -0.93 0.44 7.67
CA THR A 24 -0.40 -0.14 6.44
C THR A 24 1.10 -0.40 6.53
N ILE A 25 1.90 0.56 7.02
CA ILE A 25 3.36 0.48 7.02
C ILE A 25 3.86 -0.64 7.95
N THR A 26 3.25 -0.78 9.11
CA THR A 26 3.60 -1.76 10.15
C THR A 26 3.20 -3.17 9.75
N CYS A 27 2.01 -3.34 9.17
CA CYS A 27 1.51 -4.64 8.74
C CYS A 27 2.11 -5.10 7.40
N TRP A 28 2.67 -4.19 6.60
CA TRP A 28 3.10 -4.45 5.22
C TRP A 28 4.06 -5.63 5.09
N SER A 29 5.11 -5.68 5.90
CA SER A 29 6.17 -6.70 5.80
C SER A 29 5.63 -8.12 6.02
N ARG A 30 4.65 -8.27 6.91
CA ARG A 30 4.03 -9.56 7.24
C ARG A 30 3.03 -9.96 6.15
N LEU A 31 2.21 -9.00 5.69
CA LEU A 31 1.30 -9.21 4.56
C LEU A 31 2.06 -9.61 3.30
N TRP A 32 3.22 -9.00 3.05
CA TRP A 32 4.08 -9.35 1.92
C TRP A 32 4.51 -10.81 1.94
N LEU A 33 4.83 -11.36 3.11
CA LEU A 33 5.23 -12.77 3.27
C LEU A 33 4.04 -13.74 3.17
N LEU A 34 2.82 -13.30 3.48
CA LEU A 34 1.61 -14.12 3.38
C LEU A 34 1.03 -14.16 1.96
N MET A 35 1.43 -13.22 1.11
CA MET A 35 0.87 -13.05 -0.22
C MET A 35 1.48 -14.03 -1.24
N PRO A 36 0.66 -14.63 -2.13
CA PRO A 36 1.15 -15.43 -3.24
C PRO A 36 1.97 -14.59 -4.22
N ASP A 37 2.85 -15.25 -4.97
CA ASP A 37 3.75 -14.58 -5.91
C ASP A 37 3.00 -13.78 -6.99
N SER A 38 1.81 -14.23 -7.40
CA SER A 38 0.97 -13.54 -8.38
C SER A 38 0.54 -12.15 -7.92
N ALA A 39 -0.01 -12.03 -6.71
CA ALA A 39 -0.44 -10.75 -6.15
C ALA A 39 0.75 -9.84 -5.85
N ARG A 40 1.90 -10.39 -5.43
CA ARG A 40 3.15 -9.61 -5.27
C ARG A 40 3.60 -9.03 -6.61
N LYS A 41 3.51 -9.81 -7.68
CA LYS A 41 3.86 -9.38 -9.03
C LYS A 41 2.94 -8.27 -9.52
N GLU A 42 1.61 -8.41 -9.40
CA GLU A 42 0.67 -7.36 -9.81
C GLU A 42 0.95 -6.02 -9.10
N LEU A 43 1.27 -6.06 -7.81
CA LEU A 43 1.60 -4.87 -7.05
C LEU A 43 2.95 -4.24 -7.49
N GLN A 44 3.94 -5.09 -7.82
CA GLN A 44 5.23 -4.64 -8.35
C GLN A 44 5.08 -4.03 -9.74
N ASP A 45 4.23 -4.60 -10.59
CA ASP A 45 3.95 -4.10 -11.93
C ASP A 45 3.26 -2.73 -11.83
N ALA A 46 2.24 -2.59 -10.99
CA ALA A 46 1.59 -1.29 -10.74
C ALA A 46 2.55 -0.21 -10.21
N ARG A 47 3.48 -0.59 -9.32
CA ARG A 47 4.53 0.32 -8.84
C ARG A 47 5.53 0.69 -9.95
N THR A 48 5.82 -0.25 -10.84
CA THR A 48 6.72 -0.04 -11.98
C THR A 48 6.11 0.95 -12.97
N GLU A 49 4.81 0.84 -13.25
CA GLU A 49 4.06 1.82 -14.06
C GLU A 49 4.17 3.24 -13.49
N LEU A 50 3.99 3.40 -12.18
CA LEU A 50 4.16 4.68 -11.51
C LEU A 50 5.60 5.24 -11.65
N ASN A 51 6.61 4.38 -11.46
CA ASN A 51 8.01 4.75 -11.64
C ASN A 51 8.34 5.12 -13.09
N ASN A 52 7.73 4.45 -14.08
CA ASN A 52 7.88 4.77 -15.49
C ASN A 52 7.32 6.16 -15.81
N GLY A 53 6.12 6.48 -15.29
CA GLY A 53 5.55 7.82 -15.41
C GLY A 53 6.48 8.90 -14.81
N VAL A 54 7.01 8.68 -13.60
CA VAL A 54 7.97 9.60 -12.95
C VAL A 54 9.25 9.74 -13.77
N ARG A 55 9.74 8.64 -14.35
CA ARG A 55 10.92 8.64 -15.22
C ARG A 55 10.68 9.48 -16.47
N ILE A 56 9.54 9.33 -17.13
CA ILE A 56 9.18 10.15 -18.31
C ILE A 56 9.08 11.62 -17.90
N LEU A 57 8.40 11.94 -16.80
CA LEU A 57 8.27 13.30 -16.29
C LEU A 57 9.66 13.93 -16.01
N SER A 58 10.57 13.16 -15.41
CA SER A 58 11.95 13.59 -15.15
C SER A 58 12.70 13.88 -16.45
N TRP A 59 12.58 13.00 -17.45
CA TRP A 59 13.17 13.22 -18.78
C TRP A 59 12.57 14.45 -19.49
N SER A 60 11.26 14.66 -19.41
CA SER A 60 10.59 15.84 -19.98
C SER A 60 11.15 17.14 -19.38
N ILE A 61 11.40 17.18 -18.07
CA ILE A 61 12.01 18.33 -17.40
C ILE A 61 13.47 18.53 -17.85
N LEU A 62 14.25 17.45 -17.96
CA LEU A 62 15.62 17.51 -18.47
C LEU A 62 15.68 18.05 -19.90
N PHE A 63 14.74 17.68 -20.77
CA PHE A 63 14.66 18.19 -22.13
C PHE A 63 14.37 19.69 -22.21
N LEU A 64 13.71 20.28 -21.20
CA LEU A 64 13.50 21.74 -21.16
C LEU A 64 14.81 22.52 -21.13
N VAL A 65 15.89 21.97 -20.56
CA VAL A 65 17.21 22.63 -20.56
C VAL A 65 17.73 22.82 -21.99
N TRP A 66 17.45 21.88 -22.89
CA TRP A 66 17.91 21.92 -24.27
C TRP A 66 17.04 22.79 -25.19
N THR A 67 15.87 23.24 -24.72
CA THR A 67 14.94 24.07 -25.52
C THR A 67 15.50 25.45 -25.87
N ILE A 68 16.55 25.90 -25.19
CA ILE A 68 17.29 27.14 -25.50
C ILE A 68 17.80 27.12 -26.95
N TRP A 69 18.23 25.96 -27.45
CA TRP A 69 18.73 25.77 -28.81
C TRP A 69 17.65 25.29 -29.80
N THR A 70 16.54 24.72 -29.31
CA THR A 70 15.51 24.10 -30.14
C THR A 70 14.12 24.50 -29.68
N TRP A 71 13.60 25.61 -30.18
CA TRP A 71 12.36 26.22 -29.67
C TRP A 71 11.11 25.36 -29.94
N TRP A 72 11.15 24.52 -30.98
CA TRP A 72 10.12 23.52 -31.29
C TRP A 72 10.05 22.36 -30.27
N ALA A 73 11.07 22.18 -29.44
CA ALA A 73 11.06 21.13 -28.41
C ALA A 73 10.18 21.49 -27.19
N ILE A 74 9.82 22.77 -27.02
CA ILE A 74 8.96 23.26 -25.94
C ILE A 74 7.57 22.58 -25.95
N PRO A 75 6.79 22.61 -27.05
CA PRO A 75 5.48 21.96 -27.07
C PRO A 75 5.58 20.44 -26.84
N CYS A 76 6.61 19.77 -27.37
CA CYS A 76 6.83 18.34 -27.14
C CYS A 76 7.15 18.02 -25.65
N ALA A 77 7.97 18.86 -25.00
CA ALA A 77 8.30 18.72 -23.59
C ALA A 77 7.07 18.93 -22.70
N ILE A 78 6.24 19.94 -23.01
CA ILE A 78 4.99 20.19 -22.28
C ILE A 78 4.00 19.04 -22.47
N ALA A 79 3.79 18.58 -23.70
CA ALA A 79 2.88 17.48 -24.00
C ALA A 79 3.31 16.17 -23.31
N SER A 80 4.60 15.84 -23.34
CA SER A 80 5.13 14.65 -22.65
C SER A 80 5.04 14.76 -21.13
N ALA A 81 5.33 15.94 -20.55
CA ALA A 81 5.19 16.16 -19.11
C ALA A 81 3.72 16.04 -18.67
N PHE A 82 2.79 16.60 -19.44
CA PHE A 82 1.35 16.50 -19.15
C PHE A 82 0.87 15.06 -19.23
N PHE A 83 1.23 14.33 -20.29
CA PHE A 83 0.89 12.91 -20.45
C PHE A 83 1.46 12.07 -19.30
N ALA A 84 2.74 12.27 -18.96
CA ALA A 84 3.38 11.58 -17.85
C ALA A 84 2.68 11.86 -16.52
N TYR A 85 2.28 13.12 -16.27
CA TYR A 85 1.56 13.47 -15.05
C TYR A 85 0.20 12.78 -14.95
N CYS A 86 -0.59 12.75 -16.03
CA CYS A 86 -1.87 12.04 -16.05
C CYS A 86 -1.67 10.53 -15.81
N TRP A 87 -0.70 9.91 -16.49
CA TRP A 87 -0.37 8.50 -16.30
C TRP A 87 0.03 8.20 -14.85
N ILE A 88 0.88 9.03 -14.23
CA ILE A 88 1.26 8.88 -12.81
C ILE A 88 0.04 8.86 -11.90
N LEU A 89 -0.95 9.73 -12.15
CA LEU A 89 -2.17 9.78 -11.34
C LEU A 89 -3.00 8.50 -11.51
N ASP A 90 -3.21 8.03 -12.73
CA ASP A 90 -3.97 6.80 -12.98
C ASP A 90 -3.28 5.57 -12.37
N SER A 91 -1.97 5.44 -12.56
CA SER A 91 -1.18 4.35 -11.96
C SER A 91 -1.18 4.42 -10.42
N ALA A 92 -1.21 5.60 -9.82
CA ALA A 92 -1.28 5.76 -8.37
C ALA A 92 -2.63 5.30 -7.79
N ILE A 93 -3.73 5.54 -8.53
CA ILE A 93 -5.06 5.04 -8.14
C ILE A 93 -5.07 3.52 -8.16
N VAL A 94 -4.63 2.91 -9.27
CA VAL A 94 -4.54 1.45 -9.40
C VAL A 94 -3.67 0.84 -8.31
N TYR A 95 -2.51 1.41 -8.06
CA TYR A 95 -1.62 0.96 -6.98
C TYR A 95 -2.29 1.06 -5.60
N GLY A 96 -3.00 2.14 -5.33
CA GLY A 96 -3.74 2.34 -4.09
C GLY A 96 -4.87 1.34 -3.89
N ASP A 97 -5.64 1.06 -4.94
CA ASP A 97 -6.75 0.11 -4.90
C ASP A 97 -6.25 -1.34 -4.75
N LEU A 98 -5.08 -1.67 -5.31
CA LEU A 98 -4.42 -2.95 -5.06
C LEU A 98 -3.93 -3.09 -3.62
N ILE A 99 -3.37 -2.03 -3.01
CA ILE A 99 -3.03 -2.04 -1.58
C ILE A 99 -4.28 -2.32 -0.76
N GLU A 100 -5.38 -1.61 -1.01
CA GLU A 100 -6.63 -1.84 -0.30
C GLU A 100 -7.14 -3.28 -0.46
N SER A 101 -7.12 -3.81 -1.69
CA SER A 101 -7.49 -5.19 -1.98
C SER A 101 -6.62 -6.20 -1.23
N VAL A 102 -5.32 -5.95 -1.12
CA VAL A 102 -4.42 -6.82 -0.33
C VAL A 102 -4.85 -6.89 1.13
N PHE A 103 -5.21 -5.77 1.74
CA PHE A 103 -5.73 -5.77 3.11
C PHE A 103 -7.10 -6.46 3.19
N ASP A 104 -7.99 -6.19 2.23
CA ASP A 104 -9.32 -6.80 2.19
C ASP A 104 -9.24 -8.35 2.10
N LEU A 105 -8.32 -8.89 1.31
CA LEU A 105 -8.18 -10.34 1.13
C LEU A 105 -7.33 -11.02 2.24
N TYR A 106 -6.18 -10.45 2.61
CA TYR A 106 -5.19 -11.14 3.46
C TYR A 106 -5.25 -10.74 4.94
N ARG A 107 -6.19 -9.88 5.36
CA ARG A 107 -6.33 -9.52 6.79
C ARG A 107 -6.57 -10.72 7.69
N THR A 108 -7.41 -11.67 7.27
CA THR A 108 -7.73 -12.86 8.07
C THR A 108 -6.51 -13.77 8.23
N SER A 109 -5.74 -13.96 7.16
CA SER A 109 -4.47 -14.68 7.20
C SER A 109 -3.49 -14.01 8.16
N LEU A 110 -3.42 -12.67 8.18
CA LEU A 110 -2.58 -11.93 9.13
C LEU A 110 -2.99 -12.23 10.57
N TYR A 111 -4.28 -12.17 10.91
CA TYR A 111 -4.79 -12.52 12.25
C TYR A 111 -4.40 -13.96 12.64
N GLN A 112 -4.62 -14.92 11.74
CA GLN A 112 -4.31 -16.32 11.99
C GLN A 112 -2.82 -16.57 12.20
N SER A 113 -1.96 -16.01 11.35
CA SER A 113 -0.50 -16.16 11.47
C SER A 113 0.06 -15.53 12.74
N LEU A 114 -0.57 -14.44 13.22
CA LEU A 114 -0.23 -13.81 14.50
C LEU A 114 -0.92 -14.46 15.71
N ARG A 115 -1.76 -15.48 15.47
CA ARG A 115 -2.57 -16.18 16.48
C ARG A 115 -3.53 -15.27 17.24
N PHE A 116 -3.97 -14.18 16.63
CA PHE A 116 -5.03 -13.36 17.19
C PHE A 116 -6.41 -14.00 16.90
N PRO A 117 -7.39 -13.83 17.79
CA PRO A 117 -8.76 -14.22 17.50
C PRO A 117 -9.29 -13.42 16.30
N LEU A 118 -10.12 -14.05 15.48
CA LEU A 118 -10.80 -13.36 14.39
C LEU A 118 -11.95 -12.50 14.97
N PRO A 119 -12.12 -11.25 14.51
CA PRO A 119 -13.24 -10.43 14.94
C PRO A 119 -14.57 -11.08 14.52
N ALA A 120 -15.48 -11.24 15.49
CA ALA A 120 -16.81 -11.81 15.24
C ALA A 120 -17.77 -10.79 14.61
N HIS A 121 -17.55 -9.50 14.86
CA HIS A 121 -18.39 -8.41 14.42
C HIS A 121 -17.58 -7.27 13.76
N PRO A 122 -18.10 -6.61 12.70
CA PRO A 122 -17.41 -5.49 12.06
C PRO A 122 -17.09 -4.33 13.00
N GLY A 123 -17.90 -4.12 14.05
CA GLY A 123 -17.68 -3.07 15.04
C GLY A 123 -16.43 -3.29 15.92
N GLU A 124 -16.00 -4.55 16.08
CA GLU A 124 -14.83 -4.93 16.88
C GLU A 124 -13.55 -4.99 16.04
N GLU A 125 -13.69 -5.18 14.73
CA GLU A 125 -12.58 -5.36 13.78
C GLU A 125 -11.58 -4.21 13.85
N LYS A 126 -12.07 -2.95 13.92
CA LYS A 126 -11.20 -1.77 14.05
C LYS A 126 -10.43 -1.74 15.38
N ALA A 127 -11.08 -2.06 16.49
CA ALA A 127 -10.44 -2.07 17.80
C ALA A 127 -9.37 -3.17 17.89
N MET A 128 -9.66 -4.35 17.33
CA MET A 128 -8.73 -5.47 17.27
C MET A 128 -7.54 -5.20 16.34
N GLY A 129 -7.76 -4.59 15.18
CA GLY A 129 -6.67 -4.23 14.27
C GLY A 129 -5.72 -3.18 14.86
N LEU A 130 -6.23 -2.24 15.66
CA LEU A 130 -5.38 -1.32 16.42
C LEU A 130 -4.50 -2.05 17.44
N GLN A 131 -5.05 -3.06 18.14
CA GLN A 131 -4.27 -3.88 19.07
C GLN A 131 -3.19 -4.70 18.36
N VAL A 132 -3.52 -5.28 17.20
CA VAL A 132 -2.53 -5.96 16.35
C VAL A 132 -1.44 -4.98 15.98
N THR A 133 -1.78 -3.82 15.40
CA THR A 133 -0.82 -2.78 15.01
C THR A 133 0.10 -2.40 16.17
N GLU A 134 -0.46 -2.11 17.36
CA GLU A 134 0.30 -1.75 18.55
C GLU A 134 1.23 -2.89 19.00
N TYR A 135 0.75 -4.13 18.94
CA TYR A 135 1.55 -5.31 19.22
C TYR A 135 2.72 -5.47 18.22
N LEU A 136 2.48 -5.25 16.92
CA LEU A 136 3.53 -5.32 15.90
C LEU A 136 4.55 -4.19 16.01
N PHE A 137 4.10 -2.99 16.39
CA PHE A 137 4.94 -1.79 16.46
C PHE A 137 5.76 -1.73 17.75
N ARG A 138 5.15 -2.02 18.91
CA ARG A 138 5.79 -1.88 20.23
C ARG A 138 6.16 -3.20 20.91
N GLY A 139 5.62 -4.34 20.48
CA GLY A 139 5.77 -5.60 21.22
C GLY A 139 5.06 -5.54 22.57
N SER A 140 3.74 -5.33 22.56
CA SER A 140 2.94 -5.17 23.79
C SER A 140 2.92 -6.46 24.64
N GLN A 141 3.26 -6.33 25.94
CA GLN A 141 3.10 -7.37 26.97
C GLN A 141 1.76 -7.25 27.73
N SER A 142 0.71 -6.65 27.14
CA SER A 142 -0.56 -6.47 27.84
C SER A 142 -1.25 -7.82 28.12
N ASP A 143 -1.59 -8.08 29.38
CA ASP A 143 -2.41 -9.22 29.85
C ASP A 143 -3.80 -9.33 29.19
N ARG A 144 -4.22 -8.29 28.46
CA ARG A 144 -5.47 -8.26 27.69
C ARG A 144 -5.36 -8.98 26.34
N LEU A 145 -4.14 -9.26 25.86
CA LEU A 145 -3.91 -9.96 24.59
C LEU A 145 -4.03 -11.46 24.80
N GLN A 146 -5.13 -12.04 24.30
CA GLN A 146 -5.31 -13.48 24.30
C GLN A 146 -4.95 -14.03 22.92
N PHE A 147 -3.93 -14.87 22.87
CA PHE A 147 -3.61 -15.63 21.68
C PHE A 147 -4.50 -16.87 21.60
N THR A 148 -4.99 -17.17 20.40
CA THR A 148 -5.65 -18.44 20.13
C THR A 148 -4.62 -19.57 20.31
N PRO A 149 -4.88 -20.57 21.16
CA PRO A 149 -3.97 -21.68 21.36
C PRO A 149 -3.74 -22.40 20.03
N SER A 150 -2.49 -22.75 19.76
CA SER A 150 -2.16 -23.63 18.63
C SER A 150 -2.85 -24.97 18.86
N ALA A 151 -3.64 -25.43 17.89
CA ALA A 151 -4.24 -26.77 17.88
C ALA A 151 -3.18 -27.88 17.68
N SER A 152 -2.04 -27.80 18.36
CA SER A 152 -0.98 -28.82 18.39
C SER A 152 -0.90 -29.39 19.79
N GLY A 153 -1.90 -30.21 20.11
CA GLY A 153 -1.99 -30.97 21.35
C GLY A 153 -2.76 -32.28 21.20
N GLU A 154 -2.94 -32.78 19.98
CA GLU A 154 -3.65 -34.04 19.74
C GLU A 154 -3.03 -34.82 18.58
N LYS A 155 -2.03 -35.65 18.91
CA LYS A 155 -2.01 -37.10 18.64
C LYS A 155 -0.67 -37.66 19.09
N LYS A 156 -0.72 -38.38 20.21
CA LYS A 156 0.27 -39.33 20.70
C LYS A 156 0.09 -40.65 19.97
#